data_AF-A0A1T5B178-F1
#
_entry.id   AF-A0A1T5B178-F1
#
_cell.length_a   1.000
_cell.length_b   1.000
_cell.length_c   1.000
_cell.angle_alpha   90.00
_cell.angle_beta   90.00
_cell.angle_gamma   90.00
#
_symmetry.space_group_name_H-M   'P 1'
#
loop_
_entity.id
_entity.type
_entity.pdbx_description
1 polymer ?
#
loop_
_entity_poly.entity_id
_entity_poly.type
_entity_poly.pdbx_seq_one_letter_code
_entity_poly.pdbx_strand_id
1 'polypeptide(L)'
;MANFTKEDLAYPGYKHTAWPDDDPRLTGKPDSTMLNRNESYEMVYFINRYMSANNWKLKKTFQRLEAYLKDHKEKGKSHAFWRKDLAQNFKI
;
A
#
# COMPACT_ATOMS: atom_id res chain seq x y z
N MET A 1 -11.54 -3.23 -10.68
CA MET A 1 -10.74 -2.92 -9.47
C MET A 1 -9.40 -2.36 -9.90
N ALA A 2 -8.69 -1.63 -9.04
CA ALA A 2 -7.30 -1.25 -9.33
C ALA A 2 -6.46 -2.54 -9.43
N ASN A 3 -5.64 -2.64 -10.47
CA ASN A 3 -4.87 -3.84 -10.78
C ASN A 3 -3.44 -3.49 -11.18
N PHE A 4 -2.79 -2.67 -10.37
CA PHE A 4 -1.39 -2.29 -10.56
C PHE A 4 -0.46 -3.37 -10.02
N THR A 5 0.73 -3.51 -10.59
CA THR A 5 1.73 -4.47 -10.14
C THR A 5 2.97 -3.75 -9.59
N LYS A 6 3.96 -4.52 -9.13
CA LYS A 6 5.26 -3.96 -8.72
C LYS A 6 5.96 -3.18 -9.83
N GLU A 7 5.63 -3.43 -11.09
CA GLU A 7 6.19 -2.76 -12.26
C GLU A 7 5.61 -1.34 -12.44
N ASP A 8 4.47 -1.05 -11.81
CA ASP A 8 3.87 0.28 -11.80
C ASP A 8 4.43 1.19 -10.71
N LEU A 9 5.17 0.63 -9.74
CA LEU A 9 5.86 1.38 -8.70
C LEU A 9 6.93 2.27 -9.33
N ALA A 10 6.94 3.55 -8.95
CA ALA A 10 7.87 4.54 -9.43
C ALA A 10 9.20 4.52 -8.67
N TYR A 11 9.22 4.04 -7.41
CA TYR A 11 10.43 4.07 -6.59
C TYR A 11 11.23 2.75 -6.70
N PRO A 12 12.55 2.82 -6.91
CA PRO A 12 13.41 1.64 -6.84
C PRO A 12 13.71 1.23 -5.39
N GLY A 13 14.32 0.04 -5.22
CA GLY A 13 14.84 -0.41 -3.93
C GLY A 13 13.85 -1.16 -3.03
N TYR A 14 12.70 -1.57 -3.57
CA TYR A 14 11.82 -2.49 -2.88
C TYR A 14 12.43 -3.89 -2.78
N LYS A 15 12.18 -4.55 -1.65
CA LYS A 15 12.35 -5.99 -1.53
C LYS A 15 11.17 -6.68 -2.23
N HIS A 16 11.50 -7.69 -3.03
CA HIS A 16 10.52 -8.57 -3.69
C HIS A 16 10.38 -9.88 -2.91
N THR A 17 10.46 -9.81 -1.59
CA THR A 17 10.13 -10.92 -0.71
C THR A 17 8.62 -10.95 -0.57
N ALA A 18 8.00 -12.06 -0.96
CA ALA A 18 6.72 -12.41 -0.35
C ALA A 18 7.07 -12.98 1.03
N TRP A 19 6.27 -12.68 2.05
CA TRP A 19 6.45 -13.33 3.35
C TRP A 19 6.43 -14.84 3.12
N PRO A 20 7.44 -15.61 3.57
CA PRO A 20 7.53 -17.06 3.32
C PRO A 20 6.49 -17.89 4.09
N ASP A 21 5.50 -17.27 4.73
CA ASP A 21 4.47 -17.91 5.52
C ASP A 21 3.10 -17.46 5.00
N ASP A 22 2.74 -18.03 3.84
CA ASP A 22 1.42 -17.93 3.23
C ASP A 22 0.45 -18.81 4.03
N ASP A 23 0.07 -18.36 5.23
CA ASP A 23 -1.09 -18.91 5.91
C ASP A 23 -2.33 -18.10 5.50
N PRO A 24 -3.17 -18.58 4.58
CA PRO A 24 -4.36 -17.87 4.09
C PRO A 24 -5.39 -17.59 5.21
N ARG A 25 -5.17 -18.09 6.44
CA ARG A 25 -5.96 -17.80 7.63
C ARG A 25 -5.55 -16.50 8.34
N LEU A 26 -4.36 -15.95 8.05
CA LEU A 26 -3.92 -14.61 8.50
C LEU A 26 -4.56 -13.46 7.71
N THR A 27 -5.42 -13.77 6.73
CA THR A 27 -6.22 -12.80 5.97
C THR A 27 -7.31 -12.12 6.82
N GLY A 28 -7.45 -12.51 8.10
CA GLY A 28 -8.54 -12.12 8.99
C GLY A 28 -8.34 -10.87 9.87
N LYS A 29 -7.16 -10.23 9.93
CA LYS A 29 -6.99 -8.99 10.74
C LYS A 29 -6.21 -7.89 10.01
N PRO A 30 -6.83 -7.21 9.04
CA PRO A 30 -6.17 -6.20 8.21
C PRO A 30 -5.86 -4.87 8.92
N ASP A 31 -6.31 -4.64 10.15
CA ASP A 31 -6.16 -3.33 10.82
C ASP A 31 -4.96 -3.24 11.78
N SER A 32 -4.49 -4.37 12.30
CA SER A 32 -3.32 -4.42 13.21
C SER A 32 -2.00 -4.71 12.49
N THR A 33 -2.03 -5.22 11.27
CA THR A 33 -0.81 -5.52 10.49
C THR A 33 -0.08 -4.23 10.12
N MET A 34 1.22 -4.21 10.36
CA MET A 34 2.11 -3.10 9.99
C MET A 34 2.31 -3.05 8.49
N LEU A 35 2.19 -1.87 7.88
CA LEU A 35 2.50 -1.68 6.47
C LEU A 35 4.01 -1.69 6.26
N ASN A 36 4.53 -2.71 5.57
CA ASN A 36 5.93 -2.73 5.16
C ASN A 36 6.17 -1.93 3.88
N ARG A 37 6.53 -0.65 4.04
CA ARG A 37 6.82 0.26 2.90
C ARG A 37 8.13 -0.02 2.16
N ASN A 38 8.87 -1.05 2.57
CA ASN A 38 10.06 -1.52 1.88
C ASN A 38 9.78 -2.76 1.02
N GLU A 39 8.60 -3.37 1.14
CA GLU A 39 8.20 -4.52 0.33
C GLU A 39 7.25 -4.08 -0.79
N SER A 40 7.63 -4.43 -2.02
CA SER A 40 6.85 -4.09 -3.21
C SER A 40 5.45 -4.70 -3.18
N TYR A 41 5.33 -5.98 -2.78
CA TYR A 41 4.05 -6.69 -2.77
C TYR A 41 3.07 -6.09 -1.76
N GLU A 42 3.53 -5.78 -0.55
CA GLU A 42 2.70 -5.16 0.48
C GLU A 42 2.24 -3.75 0.06
N MET A 43 3.13 -2.95 -0.52
CA MET A 43 2.79 -1.61 -1.03
C MET A 43 1.76 -1.68 -2.14
N VAL A 44 1.97 -2.55 -3.13
CA VAL A 44 1.03 -2.77 -4.24
C VAL A 44 -0.32 -3.24 -3.71
N TYR A 45 -0.34 -4.21 -2.81
CA TYR A 45 -1.55 -4.74 -2.19
C TYR A 45 -2.34 -3.64 -1.47
N PHE A 46 -1.65 -2.88 -0.60
CA PHE A 46 -2.26 -1.80 0.18
C PHE A 46 -2.85 -0.71 -0.73
N ILE A 47 -2.08 -0.21 -1.69
CA ILE A 47 -2.51 0.85 -2.59
C ILE A 47 -3.66 0.36 -3.49
N ASN A 48 -3.58 -0.83 -4.07
CA ASN A 48 -4.67 -1.39 -4.88
C ASN A 48 -5.97 -1.54 -4.09
N ARG A 49 -5.87 -1.98 -2.82
CA ARG A 49 -7.02 -2.12 -1.93
C ARG A 49 -7.65 -0.76 -1.61
N TYR A 50 -6.82 0.24 -1.30
CA TYR A 50 -7.28 1.60 -1.04
C TYR A 50 -7.90 2.25 -2.28
N MET A 51 -7.27 2.13 -3.45
CA MET A 51 -7.80 2.62 -4.72
C MET A 51 -9.10 1.92 -5.08
N SER A 52 -9.20 0.60 -4.88
CA SER A 52 -10.45 -0.15 -5.16
C SER A 52 -11.59 0.29 -4.26
N ALA A 53 -11.34 0.57 -2.98
CA ALA A 53 -12.34 1.12 -2.06
C ALA A 53 -12.83 2.51 -2.50
N ASN A 54 -11.96 3.32 -3.11
CA ASN A 54 -12.30 4.65 -3.64
C ASN A 54 -12.70 4.64 -5.14
N ASN A 55 -12.81 3.47 -5.77
CA ASN A 55 -13.06 3.30 -7.21
C ASN A 55 -12.02 3.98 -8.16
N TRP A 56 -10.79 4.17 -7.71
CA TRP A 56 -9.72 4.78 -8.50
C TRP A 56 -9.02 3.76 -9.40
N LYS A 57 -8.69 4.16 -10.64
CA LYS A 57 -8.06 3.30 -11.65
C LYS A 57 -6.91 3.97 -12.43
N LEU A 58 -6.52 5.17 -12.01
CA LEU A 58 -5.48 5.95 -12.69
C LEU A 58 -4.10 5.58 -12.17
N LYS A 59 -3.17 5.20 -13.06
CA LYS A 59 -1.77 4.92 -12.70
C LYS A 59 -1.09 6.10 -12.01
N LYS A 60 -1.39 7.32 -12.44
CA LYS A 60 -0.88 8.55 -11.80
C LYS A 60 -1.30 8.65 -10.33
N THR A 61 -2.52 8.22 -10.00
CA THR A 61 -3.00 8.19 -8.61
C THR A 61 -2.27 7.13 -7.79
N PHE A 62 -2.02 5.95 -8.37
CA PHE A 62 -1.22 4.89 -7.74
C PHE A 62 0.18 5.41 -7.37
N GLN A 63 0.87 6.04 -8.31
CA GLN A 63 2.20 6.60 -8.08
C GLN A 63 2.21 7.79 -7.11
N ARG A 64 1.15 8.61 -7.09
CA ARG A 64 0.99 9.67 -6.07
C ARG A 64 0.81 9.10 -4.66
N LEU A 65 0.03 8.02 -4.51
CA LEU A 65 -0.15 7.32 -3.24
C LEU A 65 1.16 6.69 -2.78
N GLU A 66 1.89 6.05 -3.69
CA GLU A 66 3.22 5.51 -3.40
C GLU A 66 4.18 6.61 -2.94
N ALA A 67 4.27 7.72 -3.68
CA ALA A 67 5.12 8.86 -3.33
C ALA A 67 4.77 9.43 -1.96
N TYR A 68 3.47 9.61 -1.68
CA TYR A 68 2.99 10.05 -0.37
C TYR A 68 3.44 9.11 0.74
N LEU A 69 3.26 7.79 0.55
CA LEU A 69 3.69 6.79 1.51
C LEU A 69 5.21 6.74 1.68
N LYS A 70 6.01 6.99 0.64
CA LYS A 70 7.49 6.96 0.73
C LYS A 70 8.07 8.21 1.35
N ASP A 71 7.52 9.37 1.05
CA ASP A 71 7.95 10.67 1.60
C ASP A 71 7.57 10.83 3.08
N HIS A 72 6.50 10.16 3.52
CA HIS A 72 5.99 10.32 4.87
C HIS A 72 7.00 9.89 5.96
N LYS A 73 7.22 10.79 6.92
CA LYS A 73 8.21 10.64 8.01
C LYS A 73 7.94 9.44 8.92
N GLU A 74 6.68 9.14 9.19
CA GLU A 74 6.31 8.06 10.11
C GLU A 74 6.58 6.68 9.50
N LYS A 75 7.31 5.82 10.23
CA LYS A 75 7.65 4.44 9.83
C LYS A 75 6.94 3.43 10.75
N GLY A 76 6.68 2.22 10.26
CA GLY A 76 6.16 1.11 11.07
C GLY A 76 4.72 1.29 11.57
N LYS A 77 3.88 2.03 10.83
CA LYS A 77 2.46 2.20 11.17
C LYS A 77 1.58 1.13 10.52
N SER A 78 0.43 0.86 11.13
CA SER A 78 -0.52 -0.13 10.64
C SER A 78 -1.28 0.33 9.41
N HIS A 79 -1.83 -0.61 8.66
CA HIS A 79 -2.72 -0.33 7.54
C HIS A 79 -3.91 0.57 7.92
N ALA A 80 -4.45 0.43 9.14
CA ALA A 80 -5.55 1.26 9.62
C ALA A 80 -5.15 2.73 9.74
N PHE A 81 -3.95 2.99 10.27
CA PHE A 81 -3.39 4.33 10.40
C PHE A 81 -3.26 4.98 9.02
N TRP A 82 -2.60 4.30 8.08
CA TRP A 82 -2.39 4.85 6.74
C TRP A 82 -3.69 5.08 5.98
N ARG A 83 -4.70 4.24 6.16
CA ARG A 83 -6.03 4.46 5.56
C ARG A 83 -6.68 5.75 6.09
N LYS A 84 -6.61 5.99 7.40
CA LYS A 84 -7.15 7.22 8.01
C LYS A 84 -6.35 8.45 7.58
N ASP A 85 -5.03 8.34 7.60
CA ASP A 85 -4.12 9.42 7.22
C ASP A 85 -4.31 9.82 5.75
N LEU A 86 -4.37 8.85 4.83
CA LEU A 86 -4.68 9.11 3.43
C LEU A 86 -6.07 9.74 3.26
N ALA A 87 -7.09 9.27 3.98
CA ALA A 87 -8.43 9.84 3.88
C ALA A 87 -8.50 11.30 4.36
N GLN A 88 -7.65 11.70 5.32
CA GLN A 88 -7.61 13.04 5.87
C GLN A 88 -6.70 14.00 5.09
N ASN A 89 -5.53 13.50 4.67
CA ASN A 89 -4.44 14.32 4.14
C ASN A 89 -4.25 14.19 2.62
N PHE A 90 -4.66 13.07 2.01
CA PHE A 90 -4.49 12.85 0.58
C PHE A 90 -5.74 13.27 -0.21
N LYS A 91 -5.65 14.42 -0.88
CA LYS A 91 -6.67 14.91 -1.81
C LYS A 91 -6.20 14.71 -3.26
N ILE A 92 -7.07 14.15 -4.10
CA ILE A 92 -6.78 13.89 -5.53
C ILE A 92 -6.81 15.17 -6.34
#